data_AF-G1W9M8-F1
#
_entry.id   AF-G1W9M8-F1
#
_cell.length_a   1.000
_cell.length_b   1.000
_cell.length_c   1.000
_cell.angle_alpha   90.00
_cell.angle_beta   90.00
_cell.angle_gamma   90.00
#
_symmetry.space_group_name_H-M   'P 1'
#
loop_
_entity.id
_entity.type
_entity.pdbx_description
1 polymer ?
#
loop_
_entity_poly.entity_id
_entity_poly.type
_entity_poly.pdbx_seq_one_letter_code
_entity_poly.pdbx_strand_id
1 'polypeptide(L)'
;MKKSVFLLTFATGALLLSSCASKKDLENCQNENRELTANYQQAREQLAASKTRVASLEEQLRQQKRDYAALQQSLNKSLSSANTNNINISKLVDQINESNQYIRHLVEVKSKSDSLNMALTNKLTRSLSREEMKEVDVQVLKGVVYISLADNMLYKTASYEVNDRAAETLSKIAKIITDYKDYDVLIEGNTDNVPVNASAPAMKNIRNNWDLSALRASSVVQFLQTHYGVDPKRLTVGGRGEYNPVATNATEVGKQRNRRTQIIITPKLDQFMDLIDKAPEKK
;
A
#
# COMPACT_ATOMS: atom_id res chain seq x y z
N MET A 1 -0.10 155.21 -40.66
CA MET A 1 -0.61 154.26 -41.68
C MET A 1 -0.11 152.86 -41.34
N LYS A 2 -1.00 151.87 -41.44
CA LYS A 2 -0.88 150.49 -40.94
C LYS A 2 0.02 149.59 -41.82
N LYS A 3 0.52 148.51 -41.19
CA LYS A 3 0.78 147.13 -41.67
C LYS A 3 2.26 146.68 -41.66
N SER A 4 2.60 145.77 -40.75
CA SER A 4 3.50 144.60 -40.97
C SER A 4 3.83 143.89 -39.64
N VAL A 5 2.85 143.23 -39.04
CA VAL A 5 3.07 142.24 -37.97
C VAL A 5 2.13 141.09 -38.25
N PHE A 6 2.55 140.12 -39.07
CA PHE A 6 1.92 138.80 -39.21
C PHE A 6 2.74 137.98 -40.22
N LEU A 7 3.85 137.36 -39.83
CA LEU A 7 4.49 136.28 -40.63
C LEU A 7 5.69 135.54 -39.97
N LEU A 8 5.88 135.59 -38.65
CA LEU A 8 7.04 134.93 -38.02
C LEU A 8 6.70 134.03 -36.81
N THR A 9 5.58 133.31 -36.87
CA THR A 9 5.18 132.33 -35.83
C THR A 9 4.66 131.00 -36.40
N PHE A 10 5.13 130.57 -37.58
CA PHE A 10 4.66 129.33 -38.20
C PHE A 10 5.74 128.30 -38.58
N ALA A 11 7.00 128.47 -38.14
CA ALA A 11 8.11 127.59 -38.51
C ALA A 11 8.75 126.79 -37.34
N THR A 12 8.10 126.73 -36.18
CA THR A 12 8.56 125.98 -35.00
C THR A 12 7.49 125.04 -34.43
N GLY A 13 6.61 124.50 -35.30
CA GLY A 13 5.60 123.51 -34.93
C GLY A 13 5.69 122.18 -35.69
N ALA A 14 6.55 122.05 -36.69
CA ALA A 14 6.54 120.93 -37.65
C ALA A 14 7.60 119.83 -37.38
N LEU A 15 8.24 119.81 -36.20
CA LEU A 15 9.25 118.80 -35.84
C LEU A 15 8.82 117.81 -34.75
N LEU A 16 7.53 117.80 -34.37
CA LEU A 16 7.02 116.88 -33.34
C LEU A 16 6.08 115.77 -33.86
N LEU A 17 5.91 115.63 -35.19
CA LEU A 17 4.88 114.73 -35.75
C LEU A 17 5.41 113.46 -36.48
N SER A 18 6.72 113.20 -36.51
CA SER A 18 7.29 111.99 -37.15
C SER A 18 7.65 110.84 -36.18
N SER A 19 7.41 110.99 -34.88
CA SER A 19 7.82 109.99 -33.86
C SER A 19 6.79 108.87 -33.63
N CYS A 20 5.55 109.02 -34.10
CA CYS A 20 4.47 108.06 -33.79
C CYS A 20 4.50 106.76 -34.62
N ALA A 21 5.18 106.72 -35.77
CA ALA A 21 5.28 105.50 -36.59
C ALA A 21 6.31 104.50 -36.01
N SER A 22 7.51 104.97 -35.63
CA SER A 22 8.55 104.08 -35.07
C SER A 22 8.20 103.51 -33.69
N LYS A 23 7.40 104.24 -32.90
CA LYS A 23 6.96 103.79 -31.58
C LYS A 23 5.96 102.64 -31.66
N LYS A 24 5.06 102.67 -32.65
CA LYS A 24 4.08 101.62 -32.89
C LYS A 24 4.72 100.34 -33.44
N ASP A 25 5.69 100.47 -34.33
CA ASP A 25 6.45 99.32 -34.85
C ASP A 25 7.36 98.70 -33.78
N LEU A 26 7.96 99.52 -32.91
CA LEU A 26 8.72 99.05 -31.75
C LEU A 26 7.81 98.35 -30.73
N GLU A 27 6.63 98.90 -30.44
CA GLU A 27 5.63 98.26 -29.57
C GLU A 27 5.13 96.92 -30.17
N ASN A 28 4.88 96.87 -31.49
CA ASN A 28 4.52 95.62 -32.17
C ASN A 28 5.63 94.58 -32.08
N CYS A 29 6.88 94.93 -32.37
CA CYS A 29 8.03 94.04 -32.27
C CYS A 29 8.28 93.56 -30.82
N GLN A 30 8.05 94.42 -29.82
CA GLN A 30 8.11 94.04 -28.41
C GLN A 30 6.99 93.09 -28.01
N ASN A 31 5.77 93.29 -28.52
CA ASN A 31 4.64 92.38 -28.30
C ASN A 31 4.88 91.03 -28.97
N GLU A 32 5.39 91.01 -30.20
CA GLU A 32 5.73 89.81 -30.96
C GLU A 32 6.86 89.03 -30.27
N ASN A 33 7.89 89.70 -29.74
CA ASN A 33 8.93 89.06 -28.92
C ASN A 33 8.38 88.47 -27.62
N ARG A 34 7.46 89.17 -26.95
CA ARG A 34 6.78 88.65 -25.75
C ARG A 34 5.96 87.41 -26.07
N GLU A 35 5.23 87.42 -27.17
CA GLU A 35 4.43 86.30 -27.64
C GLU A 35 5.30 85.11 -28.06
N LEU A 36 6.38 85.33 -28.82
CA LEU A 36 7.36 84.30 -29.16
C LEU A 36 8.00 83.70 -27.92
N THR A 37 8.36 84.53 -26.94
CA THR A 37 8.94 84.05 -25.66
C THR A 37 7.93 83.22 -24.89
N ALA A 38 6.66 83.62 -24.84
CA ALA A 38 5.58 82.85 -24.20
C ALA A 38 5.36 81.50 -24.91
N ASN A 39 5.28 81.49 -26.25
CA ASN A 39 5.13 80.29 -27.05
C ASN A 39 6.33 79.34 -26.90
N TYR A 40 7.56 79.89 -26.85
CA TYR A 40 8.77 79.11 -26.60
C TYR A 40 8.76 78.47 -25.21
N GLN A 41 8.37 79.22 -24.18
CA GLN A 41 8.23 78.72 -22.82
C GLN A 41 7.20 77.57 -22.75
N GLN A 42 6.04 77.77 -23.38
CA GLN A 42 4.97 76.76 -23.44
C GLN A 42 5.42 75.50 -24.19
N ALA A 43 6.08 75.64 -25.35
CA ALA A 43 6.61 74.52 -26.10
C ALA A 43 7.68 73.74 -25.31
N ARG A 44 8.53 74.47 -24.55
CA ARG A 44 9.53 73.87 -23.68
C ARG A 44 8.91 73.09 -22.53
N GLU A 45 7.85 73.61 -21.90
CA GLU A 45 7.09 72.92 -20.86
C GLU A 45 6.39 71.67 -21.39
N GLN A 46 5.73 71.76 -22.54
CA GLN A 46 5.11 70.61 -23.19
C GLN A 46 6.12 69.54 -23.59
N LEU A 47 7.29 69.93 -24.10
CA LEU A 47 8.37 69.00 -24.42
C LEU A 47 8.89 68.31 -23.16
N ALA A 48 9.06 69.04 -22.05
CA ALA A 48 9.44 68.45 -20.78
C ALA A 48 8.39 67.47 -20.26
N ALA A 49 7.10 67.85 -20.29
CA ALA A 49 5.99 66.97 -19.89
C ALA A 49 5.90 65.71 -20.76
N SER A 50 6.06 65.85 -22.08
CA SER A 50 6.07 64.73 -23.03
C SER A 50 7.25 63.80 -22.78
N LYS A 51 8.47 64.32 -22.60
CA LYS A 51 9.66 63.52 -22.24
C LYS A 51 9.45 62.72 -20.96
N THR A 52 8.89 63.33 -19.91
CA THR A 52 8.57 62.63 -18.66
C THR A 52 7.54 61.52 -18.88
N ARG A 53 6.51 61.76 -19.72
CA ARG A 53 5.50 60.75 -20.06
C ARG A 53 6.06 59.60 -20.89
N VAL A 54 6.97 59.87 -21.82
CA VAL A 54 7.68 58.83 -22.58
C VAL A 54 8.53 57.99 -21.64
N ALA A 55 9.31 58.62 -20.75
CA ALA A 55 10.13 57.90 -19.77
C ALA A 55 9.28 57.02 -18.84
N SER A 56 8.10 57.49 -18.38
CA SER A 56 7.21 56.68 -17.54
C SER A 56 6.57 55.52 -18.31
N LEU A 57 6.17 55.73 -19.57
CA LEU A 57 5.64 54.67 -20.43
C LEU A 57 6.71 53.63 -20.76
N GLU A 58 7.95 54.04 -21.01
CA GLU A 58 9.08 53.13 -21.22
C GLU A 58 9.35 52.26 -19.98
N GLU A 59 9.29 52.84 -18.78
CA GLU A 59 9.45 52.05 -17.55
C GLU A 59 8.27 51.10 -17.31
N GLN A 60 7.03 51.53 -17.57
CA GLN A 60 5.87 50.64 -17.54
C GLN A 60 6.00 49.48 -18.53
N LEU A 61 6.49 49.75 -19.75
CA LEU A 61 6.71 48.71 -20.75
C LEU A 61 7.81 47.73 -20.32
N ARG A 62 8.90 48.23 -19.71
CA ARG A 62 9.95 47.37 -19.12
C ARG A 62 9.39 46.51 -17.99
N GLN A 63 8.57 47.09 -17.11
CA GLN A 63 7.94 46.37 -16.02
C GLN A 63 7.01 45.27 -16.54
N GLN A 64 6.11 45.60 -17.49
CA GLN A 64 5.22 44.63 -18.10
C GLN A 64 5.98 43.49 -18.79
N LYS A 65 7.10 43.78 -19.47
CA LYS A 65 7.95 42.75 -20.08
C LYS A 65 8.56 41.81 -19.03
N ARG A 66 9.02 42.35 -17.89
CA ARG A 66 9.53 41.55 -16.77
C ARG A 66 8.42 40.67 -16.17
N ASP A 67 7.25 41.25 -15.91
CA ASP A 67 6.11 40.54 -15.34
C ASP A 67 5.61 39.42 -16.27
N TYR A 68 5.55 39.70 -17.58
CA TYR A 68 5.18 38.71 -18.60
C TYR A 68 6.17 37.54 -18.64
N ALA A 69 7.48 37.82 -18.59
CA ALA A 69 8.51 36.78 -18.54
C ALA A 69 8.41 35.92 -17.27
N ALA A 70 8.20 36.54 -16.10
CA ALA A 70 8.00 35.84 -14.83
C ALA A 70 6.74 34.98 -14.84
N LEU A 71 5.65 35.47 -15.45
CA LEU A 71 4.41 34.73 -15.61
C LEU A 71 4.59 33.51 -16.53
N GLN A 72 5.27 33.67 -17.67
CA GLN A 72 5.59 32.56 -18.57
C GLN A 72 6.44 31.49 -17.87
N GLN A 73 7.44 31.88 -17.09
CA GLN A 73 8.26 30.95 -16.32
C GLN A 73 7.43 30.18 -15.28
N SER A 74 6.52 30.87 -14.59
CA SER A 74 5.63 30.27 -13.60
C SER A 74 4.67 29.26 -14.25
N LEU A 75 4.12 29.61 -15.43
CA LEU A 75 3.26 28.72 -16.21
C LEU A 75 4.02 27.47 -16.68
N ASN A 76 5.23 27.63 -17.23
CA ASN A 76 6.07 26.51 -17.65
C ASN A 76 6.43 25.59 -16.47
N LYS A 77 6.74 26.15 -15.30
CA LYS A 77 7.00 25.38 -14.08
C LYS A 77 5.77 24.63 -13.59
N SER A 78 4.58 25.23 -13.69
CA SER A 78 3.32 24.58 -13.34
C SER A 78 3.01 23.43 -14.31
N LEU A 79 3.15 23.64 -15.63
CA LEU A 79 2.93 22.62 -16.64
C LEU A 79 3.92 21.45 -16.50
N SER A 80 5.20 21.74 -16.28
CA SER A 80 6.21 20.71 -16.01
C SER A 80 5.89 19.92 -14.74
N SER A 81 5.49 20.61 -13.66
CA SER A 81 5.07 19.94 -12.42
C SER A 81 3.83 19.07 -12.64
N ALA A 82 2.84 19.54 -13.41
CA ALA A 82 1.65 18.79 -13.76
C ALA A 82 1.98 17.54 -14.57
N ASN A 83 2.89 17.62 -15.54
CA ASN A 83 3.35 16.47 -16.31
C ASN A 83 4.06 15.44 -15.43
N THR A 84 4.96 15.87 -14.54
CA THR A 84 5.63 14.96 -13.58
C THR A 84 4.63 14.29 -12.65
N ASN A 85 3.65 15.04 -12.16
CA ASN A 85 2.59 14.49 -11.32
C ASN A 85 1.75 13.45 -12.07
N ASN A 86 1.40 13.70 -13.33
CA ASN A 86 0.67 12.73 -14.16
C ASN A 86 1.47 11.43 -14.36
N ILE A 87 2.78 11.51 -14.58
CA ILE A 87 3.66 10.33 -14.68
C ILE A 87 3.67 9.55 -13.37
N ASN A 88 3.80 10.24 -12.22
CA ASN A 88 3.78 9.59 -10.91
C ASN A 88 2.42 8.93 -10.62
N ILE A 89 1.32 9.59 -10.97
CA ILE A 89 -0.03 9.02 -10.84
C ILE A 89 -0.16 7.76 -11.70
N SER A 90 0.30 7.78 -12.95
CA SER A 90 0.29 6.58 -13.81
C SER A 90 1.03 5.41 -13.16
N LYS A 91 2.24 5.65 -12.63
CA LYS A 91 3.02 4.61 -11.93
C LYS A 91 2.30 4.07 -10.70
N LEU A 92 1.68 4.94 -9.91
CA LEU A 92 0.89 4.52 -8.74
C LEU A 92 -0.34 3.70 -9.15
N VAL A 93 -1.01 4.08 -10.24
CA VAL A 93 -2.13 3.31 -10.80
C VAL A 93 -1.68 1.92 -11.23
N ASP A 94 -0.53 1.81 -11.89
CA ASP A 94 0.05 0.52 -12.29
C ASP A 94 0.34 -0.36 -11.07
N GLN A 95 0.99 0.19 -10.03
CA GLN A 95 1.26 -0.52 -8.77
C GLN A 95 -0.03 -0.95 -8.05
N ILE A 96 -1.07 -0.11 -8.05
CA ILE A 96 -2.38 -0.45 -7.48
C ILE A 96 -3.03 -1.59 -8.26
N ASN A 97 -2.92 -1.59 -9.58
CA ASN A 97 -3.48 -2.64 -10.42
C ASN A 97 -2.77 -3.98 -10.18
N GLU A 98 -1.43 -3.99 -10.10
CA GLU A 98 -0.64 -5.19 -9.75
C GLU A 98 -1.01 -5.71 -8.35
N SER A 99 -1.08 -4.82 -7.36
CA SER A 99 -1.50 -5.18 -6.00
C SER A 99 -2.92 -5.75 -5.95
N ASN A 100 -3.87 -5.15 -6.67
CA ASN A 100 -5.24 -5.65 -6.77
C ASN A 100 -5.32 -7.04 -7.43
N GLN A 101 -4.50 -7.30 -8.46
CA GLN A 101 -4.41 -8.62 -9.08
C GLN A 101 -3.86 -9.66 -8.08
N TYR A 102 -2.82 -9.32 -7.35
CA TYR A 102 -2.26 -10.17 -6.30
C TYR A 102 -3.27 -10.46 -5.19
N ILE A 103 -4.00 -9.45 -4.70
CA ILE A 103 -5.08 -9.61 -3.72
C ILE A 103 -6.15 -10.57 -4.24
N ARG A 104 -6.61 -10.41 -5.49
CA ARG A 104 -7.60 -11.31 -6.10
C ARG A 104 -7.10 -12.75 -6.13
N HIS A 105 -5.85 -12.97 -6.51
CA HIS A 105 -5.25 -14.30 -6.52
C HIS A 105 -5.18 -14.92 -5.12
N LEU A 106 -4.77 -14.15 -4.10
CA LEU A 106 -4.76 -14.61 -2.71
C LEU A 106 -6.16 -15.00 -2.22
N VAL A 107 -7.17 -14.18 -2.55
CA VAL A 107 -8.57 -14.46 -2.19
C VAL A 107 -9.06 -15.73 -2.88
N GLU A 108 -8.74 -15.93 -4.16
CA GLU A 108 -9.10 -17.13 -4.92
C GLU A 108 -8.47 -18.39 -4.29
N VAL A 109 -7.16 -18.38 -4.05
CA VAL A 109 -6.44 -19.52 -3.44
C VAL A 109 -6.99 -19.84 -2.05
N LYS A 110 -7.25 -18.81 -1.23
CA LYS A 110 -7.87 -18.99 0.08
C LYS A 110 -9.27 -19.59 -0.02
N SER A 111 -10.12 -19.07 -0.90
CA SER A 111 -11.49 -19.57 -1.08
C SER A 111 -11.54 -21.03 -1.54
N LYS A 112 -10.59 -21.42 -2.40
CA LYS A 112 -10.41 -22.81 -2.84
C LYS A 112 -9.98 -23.70 -1.68
N SER A 113 -9.00 -23.26 -0.89
CA SER A 113 -8.55 -23.98 0.30
C SER A 113 -9.67 -24.13 1.33
N ASP A 114 -10.45 -23.08 1.60
CA ASP A 114 -11.56 -23.11 2.57
C ASP A 114 -12.67 -24.08 2.12
N SER A 115 -13.05 -24.03 0.84
CA SER A 115 -14.02 -24.96 0.25
C SER A 115 -13.56 -26.41 0.37
N LEU A 116 -12.27 -26.65 0.18
CA LEU A 116 -11.68 -27.98 0.26
C LEU A 116 -11.62 -28.50 1.70
N ASN A 117 -11.23 -27.65 2.65
CA ASN A 117 -11.24 -27.96 4.08
C ASN A 117 -12.65 -28.28 4.59
N MET A 118 -13.66 -27.55 4.11
CA MET A 118 -15.07 -27.85 4.39
C MET A 118 -15.48 -29.20 3.81
N ALA A 119 -15.11 -29.51 2.56
CA ALA A 119 -15.42 -30.80 1.93
C ALA A 119 -14.75 -31.96 2.68
N LEU A 120 -13.49 -31.78 3.09
CA LEU A 120 -12.71 -32.73 3.89
C LEU A 120 -13.40 -33.04 5.21
N THR A 121 -13.72 -31.99 5.96
CA THR A 121 -14.35 -32.06 7.28
C THR A 121 -15.72 -32.72 7.17
N ASN A 122 -16.57 -32.26 6.25
CA ASN A 122 -17.90 -32.82 6.04
C ASN A 122 -17.86 -34.30 5.63
N LYS A 123 -16.90 -34.68 4.77
CA LYS A 123 -16.74 -36.07 4.34
C LYS A 123 -16.30 -36.97 5.50
N LEU A 124 -15.34 -36.51 6.30
CA LEU A 124 -14.88 -37.23 7.48
C LEU A 124 -16.01 -37.37 8.50
N THR A 125 -16.61 -36.27 8.94
CA THR A 125 -17.66 -36.28 9.97
C THR A 125 -18.86 -37.14 9.57
N ARG A 126 -19.23 -37.19 8.29
CA ARG A 126 -20.31 -38.08 7.80
C ARG A 126 -19.93 -39.55 7.75
N SER A 127 -18.64 -39.87 7.65
CA SER A 127 -18.15 -41.24 7.60
C SER A 127 -17.96 -41.87 8.99
N LEU A 128 -17.89 -41.04 10.03
CA LEU A 128 -17.74 -41.48 11.42
C LEU A 128 -19.10 -41.89 12.01
N SER A 129 -19.10 -43.00 12.74
CA SER A 129 -20.21 -43.46 13.57
C SER A 129 -20.37 -42.60 14.83
N ARG A 130 -21.49 -42.77 15.56
CA ARG A 130 -21.74 -42.05 16.81
C ARG A 130 -20.72 -42.39 17.90
N GLU A 131 -20.20 -43.60 17.86
CA GLU A 131 -19.18 -44.13 18.76
C GLU A 131 -17.82 -43.51 18.43
N GLU A 132 -17.42 -43.50 17.15
CA GLU A 132 -16.17 -42.87 16.71
C GLU A 132 -16.16 -41.36 17.00
N MET A 133 -17.29 -40.66 16.84
CA MET A 133 -17.41 -39.23 17.14
C MET A 133 -17.17 -38.86 18.62
N LYS A 134 -17.15 -39.83 19.54
CA LYS A 134 -16.77 -39.59 20.95
C LYS A 134 -15.26 -39.59 21.16
N GLU A 135 -14.52 -40.27 20.28
CA GLU A 135 -13.09 -40.51 20.39
C GLU A 135 -12.27 -39.78 19.31
N VAL A 136 -12.96 -39.21 18.31
CA VAL A 136 -12.40 -38.43 17.22
C VAL A 136 -12.97 -37.02 17.25
N ASP A 137 -12.10 -36.02 17.34
CA ASP A 137 -12.45 -34.61 17.24
C ASP A 137 -11.83 -34.02 15.96
N VAL A 138 -12.62 -33.29 15.19
CA VAL A 138 -12.20 -32.71 13.90
C VAL A 138 -12.36 -31.19 13.95
N GLN A 139 -11.26 -30.47 13.77
CA GLN A 139 -11.23 -29.02 13.83
C GLN A 139 -10.51 -28.42 12.63
N VAL A 140 -11.00 -27.30 12.12
CA VAL A 140 -10.31 -26.51 11.08
C VAL A 140 -9.76 -25.26 11.73
N LEU A 141 -8.44 -25.12 11.76
CA LEU A 141 -7.74 -23.97 12.33
C LEU A 141 -6.85 -23.34 11.27
N LYS A 142 -7.12 -22.06 10.93
CA LYS A 142 -6.32 -21.28 9.98
C LYS A 142 -6.06 -21.97 8.63
N GLY A 143 -7.06 -22.69 8.11
CA GLY A 143 -6.95 -23.39 6.83
C GLY A 143 -6.25 -24.76 6.90
N VAL A 144 -5.99 -25.27 8.11
CA VAL A 144 -5.43 -26.60 8.36
C VAL A 144 -6.45 -27.46 9.08
N VAL A 145 -6.58 -28.72 8.68
CA VAL A 145 -7.52 -29.66 9.29
C VAL A 145 -6.80 -30.55 10.29
N TYR A 146 -7.26 -30.51 11.54
CA TYR A 146 -6.78 -31.29 12.67
C TYR A 146 -7.79 -32.39 12.98
N ILE A 147 -7.34 -33.63 12.96
CA ILE A 147 -8.10 -34.80 13.38
C ILE A 147 -7.42 -35.34 14.63
N SER A 148 -8.03 -35.16 15.80
CA SER A 148 -7.51 -35.63 17.07
C SER A 148 -8.17 -36.95 17.44
N LEU A 149 -7.37 -37.99 17.60
CA LEU A 149 -7.82 -39.33 17.96
C LEU A 149 -7.33 -39.68 19.37
N ALA A 150 -8.24 -40.18 20.21
CA ALA A 150 -7.91 -40.63 21.56
C ALA A 150 -7.00 -41.87 21.56
N ASP A 151 -6.08 -41.94 22.52
CA ASP A 151 -5.09 -43.02 22.62
C ASP A 151 -5.69 -44.42 22.76
N ASN A 152 -6.75 -44.54 23.57
CA ASN A 152 -7.46 -45.79 23.82
C ASN A 152 -8.22 -46.31 22.59
N MET A 153 -8.53 -45.44 21.64
CA MET A 153 -9.14 -45.81 20.37
C MET A 153 -8.09 -46.38 19.41
N LEU A 154 -6.90 -45.78 19.37
CA LEU A 154 -5.86 -46.11 18.41
C LEU A 154 -4.99 -47.31 18.81
N TYR A 155 -4.57 -47.39 20.07
CA TYR A 155 -3.51 -48.30 20.48
C TYR A 155 -4.00 -49.37 21.45
N LYS A 156 -3.24 -50.46 21.57
CA LYS A 156 -3.42 -51.42 22.67
C LYS A 156 -3.03 -50.78 23.99
N THR A 157 -3.60 -51.26 25.10
CA THR A 157 -3.31 -50.75 26.45
C THR A 157 -1.81 -50.77 26.73
N ALA A 158 -1.28 -49.63 27.19
CA ALA A 158 0.14 -49.44 27.48
C ALA A 158 1.08 -49.84 26.31
N SER A 159 0.67 -49.58 25.08
CA SER A 159 1.44 -49.85 23.87
C SER A 159 1.42 -48.67 22.90
N TYR A 160 2.26 -48.75 21.87
CA TYR A 160 2.20 -47.94 20.64
C TYR A 160 1.70 -48.76 19.44
N GLU A 161 1.44 -50.06 19.63
CA GLU A 161 0.84 -50.89 18.59
C GLU A 161 -0.60 -50.48 18.34
N VAL A 162 -0.90 -50.20 17.06
CA VAL A 162 -2.26 -49.91 16.60
C VAL A 162 -3.13 -51.15 16.83
N ASN A 163 -4.34 -50.95 17.37
CA ASN A 163 -5.29 -52.04 17.60
C ASN A 163 -6.21 -52.26 16.38
N ASP A 164 -6.90 -53.39 16.32
CA ASP A 164 -7.73 -53.74 15.16
C ASP A 164 -8.97 -52.84 15.00
N ARG A 165 -9.49 -52.27 16.11
CA ARG A 165 -10.63 -51.34 16.09
C ARG A 165 -10.25 -50.03 15.40
N ALA A 166 -9.01 -49.59 15.56
CA ALA A 166 -8.49 -48.39 14.93
C ALA A 166 -8.47 -48.51 13.39
N ALA A 167 -8.39 -49.74 12.85
CA ALA A 167 -8.32 -49.97 11.42
C ALA A 167 -9.53 -49.39 10.67
N GLU A 168 -10.75 -49.49 11.21
CA GLU A 168 -11.93 -48.94 10.54
C GLU A 168 -11.83 -47.42 10.42
N THR A 169 -11.50 -46.73 11.52
CA THR A 169 -11.37 -45.27 11.52
C THR A 169 -10.21 -44.81 10.64
N LEU A 170 -9.05 -45.49 10.75
CA LEU A 170 -7.87 -45.17 9.95
C LEU A 170 -8.11 -45.43 8.46
N SER A 171 -8.95 -46.39 8.08
CA SER A 171 -9.38 -46.59 6.69
C SER A 171 -10.18 -45.40 6.15
N LYS A 172 -11.11 -44.86 6.95
CA LYS A 172 -11.89 -43.66 6.59
C LYS A 172 -10.98 -42.45 6.40
N ILE A 173 -10.02 -42.26 7.30
CA ILE A 173 -9.03 -41.18 7.22
C ILE A 173 -8.09 -41.38 6.03
N ALA A 174 -7.61 -42.61 5.80
CA ALA A 174 -6.75 -42.93 4.67
C ALA A 174 -7.42 -42.63 3.34
N LYS A 175 -8.69 -43.04 3.16
CA LYS A 175 -9.49 -42.73 1.97
C LYS A 175 -9.54 -41.23 1.69
N ILE A 176 -9.69 -40.45 2.74
CA ILE A 176 -9.70 -38.99 2.65
C ILE A 176 -8.33 -38.47 2.21
N ILE A 177 -7.25 -38.90 2.86
CA ILE A 177 -5.87 -38.52 2.49
C ILE A 177 -5.55 -38.89 1.03
N THR A 178 -6.03 -40.04 0.55
CA THR A 178 -5.81 -40.49 -0.83
C THR A 178 -6.64 -39.73 -1.86
N ASP A 179 -7.84 -39.28 -1.50
CA ASP A 179 -8.70 -38.49 -2.39
C ASP A 179 -8.16 -37.05 -2.58
N TYR A 180 -7.43 -36.53 -1.59
CA TYR A 180 -6.84 -35.18 -1.63
C TYR A 180 -5.32 -35.24 -1.73
N LYS A 181 -4.80 -35.54 -2.93
CA LYS A 181 -3.38 -35.82 -3.19
C LYS A 181 -2.42 -34.63 -3.05
N ASP A 182 -2.95 -33.41 -3.08
CA ASP A 182 -2.16 -32.18 -3.03
C ASP A 182 -1.81 -31.72 -1.61
N TYR A 183 -2.12 -32.53 -0.61
CA TYR A 183 -1.91 -32.22 0.80
C TYR A 183 -0.87 -33.14 1.43
N ASP A 184 -0.08 -32.56 2.32
CA ASP A 184 0.82 -33.31 3.19
C ASP A 184 0.09 -33.64 4.51
N VAL A 185 0.57 -34.68 5.17
CA VAL A 185 -0.01 -35.20 6.40
C VAL A 185 1.08 -35.30 7.46
N LEU A 186 0.93 -34.49 8.49
CA LEU A 186 1.75 -34.55 9.69
C LEU A 186 0.99 -35.30 10.78
N ILE A 187 1.61 -36.34 11.33
CA ILE A 187 1.04 -37.12 12.43
C ILE A 187 1.83 -36.82 13.69
N GLU A 188 1.16 -36.31 14.71
CA GLU A 188 1.76 -35.91 15.98
C GLU A 188 1.22 -36.71 17.16
N GLY A 189 2.11 -37.37 17.90
CA GLY A 189 1.77 -38.01 19.15
C GLY A 189 1.88 -37.04 20.31
N ASN A 190 0.95 -37.14 21.26
CA ASN A 190 0.97 -36.41 22.53
C ASN A 190 0.68 -37.39 23.68
N THR A 191 1.31 -37.16 24.83
CA THR A 191 1.09 -37.95 26.06
C THR A 191 0.51 -37.08 27.16
N ASP A 192 0.07 -37.72 28.25
CA ASP A 192 -0.08 -37.04 29.53
C ASP A 192 1.29 -36.94 30.24
N ASN A 193 1.26 -36.50 31.50
CA ASN A 193 2.46 -36.39 32.35
C ASN A 193 2.82 -37.66 33.13
N VAL A 194 2.21 -38.81 32.81
CA VAL A 194 2.54 -40.06 33.49
C VAL A 194 3.83 -40.61 32.89
N PRO A 195 4.86 -40.95 33.69
CA PRO A 195 6.09 -41.52 33.17
C PRO A 195 5.85 -42.84 32.43
N VAL A 196 6.64 -43.08 31.38
CA VAL A 196 6.61 -44.34 30.64
C VAL A 196 6.89 -45.53 31.55
N ASN A 197 6.13 -46.61 31.38
CA ASN A 197 6.33 -47.82 32.17
C ASN A 197 7.39 -48.71 31.51
N ALA A 198 8.66 -48.49 31.84
CA ALA A 198 9.78 -49.29 31.32
C ALA A 198 9.71 -50.79 31.66
N SER A 199 8.88 -51.18 32.64
CA SER A 199 8.66 -52.59 33.00
C SER A 199 7.66 -53.30 32.06
N ALA A 200 6.87 -52.55 31.28
CA ALA A 200 5.97 -53.15 30.29
C ALA A 200 6.78 -53.66 29.08
N PRO A 201 6.58 -54.92 28.62
CA PRO A 201 7.34 -55.46 27.49
C PRO A 201 7.30 -54.59 26.23
N ALA A 202 6.14 -53.99 25.92
CA ALA A 202 5.95 -53.10 24.78
C ALA A 202 6.68 -51.76 24.91
N MET A 203 7.11 -51.36 26.11
CA MET A 203 7.75 -50.06 26.37
C MET A 203 9.21 -50.16 26.86
N LYS A 204 9.80 -51.37 26.88
CA LYS A 204 11.12 -51.65 27.46
C LYS A 204 12.24 -50.72 26.97
N ASN A 205 12.20 -50.29 25.71
CA ASN A 205 13.22 -49.44 25.08
C ASN A 205 12.78 -47.98 24.89
N ILE A 206 11.68 -47.57 25.54
CA ILE A 206 11.14 -46.22 25.44
C ILE A 206 11.68 -45.42 26.63
N ARG A 207 12.49 -44.38 26.37
CA ARG A 207 13.19 -43.67 27.44
C ARG A 207 12.29 -42.70 28.19
N ASN A 208 11.36 -42.06 27.49
CA ASN A 208 10.49 -41.01 28.04
C ASN A 208 9.25 -40.79 27.16
N ASN A 209 8.43 -39.81 27.55
CA ASN A 209 7.21 -39.43 26.84
C ASN A 209 7.46 -38.87 25.42
N TRP A 210 8.65 -38.29 25.14
CA TRP A 210 9.02 -37.92 23.77
C TRP A 210 9.12 -39.14 22.87
N ASP A 211 9.87 -40.16 23.28
CA ASP A 211 10.01 -41.41 22.53
C ASP A 211 8.65 -42.09 22.31
N LEU A 212 7.83 -42.20 23.37
CA LEU A 212 6.50 -42.82 23.28
C LEU A 212 5.62 -42.09 22.26
N SER A 213 5.58 -40.77 22.33
CA SER A 213 4.76 -39.95 21.45
C SER A 213 5.18 -40.08 19.98
N ALA A 214 6.49 -40.07 19.69
CA ALA A 214 7.01 -40.23 18.34
C ALA A 214 6.75 -41.64 17.80
N LEU A 215 6.91 -42.68 18.62
CA LEU A 215 6.64 -44.07 18.22
C LEU A 215 5.16 -44.31 17.92
N ARG A 216 4.26 -43.73 18.71
CA ARG A 216 2.81 -43.77 18.45
C ARG A 216 2.45 -43.16 17.11
N ALA A 217 2.91 -41.94 16.86
CA ALA A 217 2.71 -41.29 15.56
C ALA A 217 3.31 -42.08 14.39
N SER A 218 4.53 -42.62 14.57
CA SER A 218 5.18 -43.49 13.58
C SER A 218 4.37 -44.75 13.28
N SER A 219 3.74 -45.35 14.30
CA SER A 219 2.92 -46.54 14.14
C SER A 219 1.67 -46.26 13.28
N VAL A 220 1.05 -45.10 13.44
CA VAL A 220 -0.05 -44.66 12.57
C VAL A 220 0.43 -44.41 11.14
N VAL A 221 1.57 -43.74 10.94
CA VAL A 221 2.16 -43.54 9.60
C VAL A 221 2.42 -44.87 8.90
N GLN A 222 3.07 -45.81 9.59
CA GLN A 222 3.33 -47.15 9.05
C GLN A 222 2.03 -47.89 8.74
N PHE A 223 1.02 -47.78 9.60
CA PHE A 223 -0.29 -48.39 9.37
C PHE A 223 -0.95 -47.83 8.09
N LEU A 224 -0.96 -46.51 7.92
CA LEU A 224 -1.50 -45.84 6.74
C LEU A 224 -0.75 -46.22 5.45
N GLN A 225 0.57 -46.31 5.52
CA GLN A 225 1.42 -46.71 4.41
C GLN A 225 1.18 -48.16 4.00
N THR A 226 1.24 -49.09 4.97
CA THR A 226 1.25 -50.54 4.70
C THR A 226 -0.13 -51.10 4.38
N HIS A 227 -1.19 -50.63 5.06
CA HIS A 227 -2.54 -51.15 4.88
C HIS A 227 -3.37 -50.39 3.83
N TYR A 228 -3.07 -49.10 3.59
CA TYR A 228 -3.87 -48.27 2.68
C TYR A 228 -3.07 -47.60 1.55
N GLY A 229 -1.76 -47.83 1.48
CA GLY A 229 -0.94 -47.34 0.37
C GLY A 229 -0.80 -45.82 0.30
N VAL A 230 -0.89 -45.12 1.43
CA VAL A 230 -0.64 -43.68 1.47
C VAL A 230 0.83 -43.42 1.11
N ASP A 231 1.07 -42.51 0.16
CA ASP A 231 2.42 -42.19 -0.32
C ASP A 231 3.29 -41.67 0.85
N PRO A 232 4.39 -42.37 1.20
CA PRO A 232 5.23 -41.98 2.32
C PRO A 232 5.89 -40.62 2.13
N LYS A 233 6.05 -40.11 0.90
CA LYS A 233 6.59 -38.76 0.66
C LYS A 233 5.71 -37.65 1.23
N ARG A 234 4.44 -37.95 1.50
CA ARG A 234 3.44 -37.02 2.05
C ARG A 234 3.31 -37.15 3.57
N LEU A 235 3.95 -38.14 4.19
CA LEU A 235 3.77 -38.47 5.60
C LEU A 235 4.95 -37.96 6.41
N THR A 236 4.68 -37.17 7.44
CA THR A 236 5.67 -36.71 8.42
C THR A 236 5.26 -37.16 9.82
N VAL A 237 6.22 -37.56 10.64
CA VAL A 237 6.00 -37.98 12.04
C VAL A 237 6.56 -36.92 12.98
N GLY A 238 5.79 -36.55 14.00
CA GLY A 238 6.21 -35.73 15.12
C GLY A 238 5.85 -36.35 16.47
N GLY A 239 6.69 -36.17 17.48
CA GLY A 239 6.35 -36.42 18.88
C GLY A 239 6.36 -35.10 19.63
N ARG A 240 5.40 -34.87 20.53
CA ARG A 240 5.35 -33.68 21.40
C ARG A 240 5.51 -33.98 22.89
N GLY A 241 5.60 -35.26 23.25
CA GLY A 241 5.62 -35.71 24.64
C GLY A 241 4.43 -35.15 25.44
N GLU A 242 4.70 -34.78 26.69
CA GLU A 242 3.72 -34.24 27.64
C GLU A 242 3.57 -32.71 27.59
N TYR A 243 4.36 -32.04 26.76
CA TYR A 243 4.56 -30.58 26.78
C TYR A 243 3.52 -29.80 25.95
N ASN A 244 2.54 -30.50 25.38
CA ASN A 244 1.44 -29.90 24.63
C ASN A 244 0.06 -30.38 25.15
N PRO A 245 -0.26 -30.10 26.43
CA PRO A 245 -1.53 -30.52 27.03
C PRO A 245 -2.70 -29.66 26.50
N VAL A 246 -3.82 -30.30 26.24
CA VAL A 246 -5.10 -29.65 25.88
C VAL A 246 -6.06 -29.59 27.08
N ALA A 247 -5.73 -30.30 28.16
CA ALA A 247 -6.45 -30.30 29.42
C ALA A 247 -5.50 -30.44 30.61
N THR A 248 -6.00 -30.17 31.82
CA THR A 248 -5.19 -30.34 33.04
C THR A 248 -4.80 -31.81 33.26
N ASN A 249 -3.53 -32.08 33.57
CA ASN A 249 -3.06 -33.41 33.96
C ASN A 249 -3.46 -33.81 35.40
N ALA A 250 -4.18 -32.94 36.13
CA ALA A 250 -4.63 -33.20 37.49
C ALA A 250 -5.81 -34.19 37.57
N THR A 251 -6.54 -34.39 36.47
CA THR A 251 -7.71 -35.29 36.43
C THR A 251 -7.50 -36.41 35.40
N GLU A 252 -8.10 -37.58 35.65
CA GLU A 252 -7.97 -38.70 34.70
C GLU A 252 -8.59 -38.36 33.33
N VAL A 253 -9.72 -37.64 33.32
CA VAL A 253 -10.33 -37.14 32.08
C VAL A 253 -9.39 -36.21 31.32
N GLY A 254 -8.67 -35.33 32.03
CA GLY A 254 -7.71 -34.44 31.38
C GLY A 254 -6.50 -35.18 30.84
N LYS A 255 -5.97 -36.17 31.57
CA LYS A 255 -4.92 -37.06 31.08
C LYS A 255 -5.37 -37.84 29.83
N GLN A 256 -6.57 -38.40 29.82
CA GLN A 256 -7.15 -39.07 28.66
C GLN A 256 -7.21 -38.16 27.42
N ARG A 257 -7.59 -36.89 27.59
CA ARG A 257 -7.59 -35.91 26.49
C ARG A 257 -6.18 -35.55 26.01
N ASN A 258 -5.19 -35.54 26.92
CA ASN A 258 -3.80 -35.26 26.57
C ASN A 258 -3.15 -36.42 25.82
N ARG A 259 -3.50 -37.67 26.15
CA ARG A 259 -3.14 -38.88 25.41
C ARG A 259 -3.91 -38.94 24.08
N ARG A 260 -3.35 -38.32 23.04
CA ARG A 260 -3.97 -38.20 21.72
C ARG A 260 -2.94 -38.26 20.60
N THR A 261 -3.36 -38.74 19.44
CA THR A 261 -2.61 -38.61 18.19
C THR A 261 -3.36 -37.67 17.27
N GLN A 262 -2.68 -36.65 16.76
CA GLN A 262 -3.25 -35.67 15.85
C GLN A 262 -2.79 -35.98 14.43
N ILE A 263 -3.73 -36.16 13.52
CA ILE A 263 -3.47 -36.24 12.08
C ILE A 263 -3.81 -34.87 11.52
N ILE A 264 -2.80 -34.19 11.00
CA ILE A 264 -2.86 -32.80 10.56
C ILE A 264 -2.69 -32.79 9.04
N ILE A 265 -3.72 -32.33 8.33
CA ILE A 265 -3.75 -32.28 6.87
C ILE A 265 -3.49 -30.83 6.46
N THR A 266 -2.33 -30.59 5.84
CA THR A 266 -1.85 -29.25 5.47
C THR A 266 -1.67 -29.14 3.96
N PRO A 267 -1.97 -27.97 3.35
CA PRO A 267 -1.52 -27.67 1.99
C PRO A 267 0.00 -27.84 1.88
N LYS A 268 0.51 -28.19 0.70
CA LYS A 268 1.95 -28.30 0.46
C LYS A 268 2.67 -26.99 0.78
N LEU A 269 3.79 -27.09 1.52
CA LEU A 269 4.61 -25.94 1.88
C LEU A 269 5.10 -25.17 0.64
N ASP A 270 5.42 -25.88 -0.45
CA ASP A 270 5.85 -25.25 -1.71
C ASP A 270 4.78 -24.34 -2.30
N GLN A 271 3.50 -24.74 -2.22
CA GLN A 271 2.39 -23.89 -2.66
C GLN A 271 2.27 -22.63 -1.79
N PHE A 272 2.66 -22.70 -0.52
CA PHE A 272 2.70 -21.54 0.36
C PHE A 272 3.90 -20.62 0.04
N MET A 273 5.07 -21.18 -0.26
CA MET A 273 6.25 -20.41 -0.65
C MET A 273 6.08 -19.73 -2.02
N ASP A 274 5.45 -20.41 -2.98
CA ASP A 274 5.07 -19.83 -4.27
C ASP A 274 4.16 -18.59 -4.15
N LEU A 275 3.36 -18.51 -3.09
CA LEU A 275 2.52 -17.34 -2.82
C LEU A 275 3.36 -16.18 -2.27
N ILE A 276 4.41 -16.46 -1.50
CA ILE A 276 5.28 -15.45 -0.89
C ILE A 276 6.29 -14.91 -1.91
N ASP A 277 6.88 -15.79 -2.72
CA ASP A 277 7.89 -15.42 -3.73
C ASP A 277 7.31 -14.61 -4.89
N LYS A 278 5.99 -14.62 -5.06
CA LYS A 278 5.25 -13.80 -6.05
C LYS A 278 4.84 -12.41 -5.54
N ALA A 279 5.24 -12.02 -4.33
CA ALA A 279 5.03 -10.63 -3.89
C ALA A 279 5.70 -9.68 -4.90
N PRO A 280 5.04 -8.60 -5.34
CA PRO A 280 5.62 -7.70 -6.32
C PRO A 280 6.96 -7.18 -5.80
N GLU A 281 8.04 -7.46 -6.54
CA GLU A 281 9.34 -6.93 -6.20
C GLU A 281 9.24 -5.40 -6.13
N LYS A 282 9.77 -4.81 -5.06
CA LYS A 282 9.96 -3.37 -4.99
C LYS A 282 10.97 -2.98 -6.08
N LYS A 283 10.47 -2.57 -7.25
CA LYS A 283 11.25 -1.83 -8.24
C LYS A 283 11.13 -0.34 -8.01
#